data_AF-A0A4R2T3B5-F1
#
_entry.id   AF-A0A4R2T3B5-F1
#
_cell.length_a   1.000
_cell.length_b   1.000
_cell.length_c   1.000
_cell.angle_alpha   90.00
_cell.angle_beta   90.00
_cell.angle_gamma   90.00
#
_symmetry.space_group_name_H-M   'P 1'
#
loop_
_entity.id
_entity.type
_entity.pdbx_description
1 polymer ?
#
loop_
_entity_poly.entity_id
_entity_poly.type
_entity_poly.pdbx_seq_one_letter_code
_entity_poly.pdbx_strand_id
1 'polypeptide(L)'
;MNPEAMLGTLEGHHRDIMAGLREIRRHCGEENPNSRELADAREQLTASSLSRSRYVSEVIVPTLLKDADDGLRTELSELLFATATKRMISRAHIAEWTSTSIEADWSGYCAAARDIWPMMEEQIARETRVLAARLKHR
;
A
#
# COMPACT_ATOMS: atom_id res chain seq x y z
N MET A 1 -12.87 -4.74 18.14
CA MET A 1 -13.55 -4.43 16.86
C MET A 1 -14.09 -5.72 16.31
N ASN A 2 -15.33 -5.76 15.79
CA ASN A 2 -15.87 -6.98 15.19
C ASN A 2 -15.23 -7.23 13.80
N PRO A 3 -15.27 -8.46 13.26
CA PRO A 3 -14.66 -8.80 11.97
C PRO A 3 -15.13 -7.94 10.79
N GLU A 4 -16.42 -7.62 10.75
CA GLU A 4 -17.02 -6.81 9.69
C GLU A 4 -16.48 -5.37 9.67
N ALA A 5 -16.39 -4.70 10.82
CA ALA A 5 -15.80 -3.37 10.92
C ALA A 5 -14.30 -3.37 10.60
N MET A 6 -13.60 -4.45 10.94
CA MET A 6 -12.19 -4.60 10.58
C MET A 6 -12.00 -4.71 9.07
N LEU A 7 -12.84 -5.53 8.44
CA LEU A 7 -12.86 -5.67 6.99
C LEU A 7 -13.19 -4.35 6.29
N GLY A 8 -14.25 -3.66 6.72
CA GLY A 8 -14.63 -2.38 6.12
C GLY A 8 -13.55 -1.32 6.22
N THR A 9 -12.79 -1.31 7.33
CA THR A 9 -11.63 -0.42 7.50
C THR A 9 -10.49 -0.79 6.53
N LEU A 10 -10.18 -2.09 6.39
CA LEU A 10 -9.17 -2.58 5.45
C LEU A 10 -9.54 -2.24 4.00
N GLU A 11 -10.78 -2.49 3.60
CA GLU A 11 -11.29 -2.16 2.27
C GLU A 11 -11.30 -0.64 2.02
N GLY A 12 -11.55 0.17 3.06
CA GLY A 12 -11.36 1.62 3.02
C GLY A 12 -9.92 2.00 2.63
N HIS A 13 -8.94 1.47 3.36
CA HIS A 13 -7.53 1.70 3.05
C HIS A 13 -7.14 1.24 1.63
N HIS A 14 -7.65 0.09 1.18
CA HIS A 14 -7.40 -0.38 -0.18
C HIS A 14 -7.95 0.58 -1.23
N ARG A 15 -9.16 1.12 -1.03
CA ARG A 15 -9.75 2.11 -1.94
C ARG A 15 -8.92 3.39 -2.00
N ASP A 16 -8.45 3.89 -0.86
CA ASP A 16 -7.63 5.10 -0.80
C ASP A 16 -6.30 4.93 -1.56
N ILE A 17 -5.64 3.78 -1.38
CA ILE A 17 -4.40 3.46 -2.10
C ILE A 17 -4.66 3.36 -3.60
N MET A 18 -5.71 2.66 -4.02
CA MET A 18 -6.06 2.54 -5.44
C MET A 18 -6.43 3.90 -6.06
N ALA A 19 -7.05 4.79 -5.30
CA ALA A 19 -7.31 6.16 -5.73
C ALA A 19 -6.01 6.96 -5.91
N GLY A 20 -5.10 6.91 -4.95
CA GLY A 20 -3.79 7.56 -5.06
C GLY A 20 -2.95 7.02 -6.21
N LEU A 21 -2.97 5.71 -6.48
CA LEU A 21 -2.31 5.12 -7.65
C LEU A 21 -2.88 5.64 -8.98
N ARG A 22 -4.21 5.79 -9.07
CA ARG A 22 -4.84 6.39 -10.27
C ARG A 22 -4.42 7.83 -10.46
N GLU A 23 -4.29 8.59 -9.38
CA GLU A 23 -3.87 10.00 -9.45
C GLU A 23 -2.42 10.15 -9.93
N ILE A 24 -1.50 9.35 -9.37
CA ILE A 24 -0.11 9.35 -9.84
C ILE A 24 -0.03 8.90 -11.30
N ARG A 25 -0.79 7.87 -11.70
CA ARG A 25 -0.86 7.41 -13.10
C ARG A 25 -1.33 8.52 -14.04
N ARG A 26 -2.32 9.31 -13.61
CA ARG A 26 -2.85 10.45 -14.36
C ARG A 26 -1.74 11.47 -14.60
N HIS A 27 -1.05 11.91 -13.55
CA HIS A 27 0.07 12.84 -13.66
C HIS A 27 1.19 12.33 -14.58
N CYS A 28 1.60 11.07 -14.42
CA CYS A 28 2.63 10.46 -15.27
C CYS A 28 2.24 10.35 -16.77
N GLY A 29 0.96 10.59 -17.11
CA GLY A 29 0.45 10.61 -18.47
C GLY A 29 0.24 12.02 -19.05
N GLU A 30 0.43 13.08 -18.27
CA GLU A 30 0.24 14.46 -18.72
C GLU A 30 1.45 14.97 -19.52
N GLU A 31 1.19 15.77 -20.57
CA GLU A 31 2.25 16.40 -21.37
C GLU A 31 2.97 17.53 -20.61
N ASN A 32 2.25 18.22 -19.72
CA ASN A 32 2.78 19.31 -18.88
C ASN A 32 2.44 19.03 -17.41
N PRO A 33 3.24 18.19 -16.73
CA PRO A 33 2.93 17.74 -15.38
C PRO A 33 3.06 18.85 -14.35
N ASN A 34 2.11 18.93 -13.44
CA ASN A 34 2.20 19.79 -12.26
C ASN A 34 2.96 19.06 -11.14
N SER A 35 4.26 19.37 -10.98
CA SER A 35 5.14 18.72 -9.99
C SER A 35 4.62 18.85 -8.55
N ARG A 36 3.93 19.95 -8.25
CA ARG A 36 3.35 20.19 -6.93
C ARG A 36 2.15 19.28 -6.65
N GLU A 37 1.21 19.19 -7.59
CA GLU A 37 0.05 18.30 -7.44
C GLU A 37 0.49 16.83 -7.35
N LEU A 38 1.52 16.43 -8.12
CA LEU A 38 2.12 15.11 -7.97
C LEU A 38 2.71 14.92 -6.57
N ALA A 39 3.44 15.91 -6.04
CA ALA A 39 4.04 15.80 -4.70
C ALA A 39 2.96 15.57 -3.63
N ASP A 40 1.86 16.32 -3.69
CA ASP A 40 0.71 16.16 -2.80
C ASP A 40 0.07 14.77 -2.94
N ALA A 41 -0.13 14.29 -4.18
CA ALA A 41 -0.65 12.96 -4.45
C ALA A 41 0.25 11.83 -3.90
N ARG A 42 1.57 12.00 -4.02
CA ARG A 42 2.58 11.06 -3.50
C ARG A 42 2.60 11.04 -1.97
N GLU A 43 2.49 12.20 -1.33
CA GLU A 43 2.41 12.30 0.12
C GLU A 43 1.16 11.59 0.63
N GLN A 44 0.00 11.86 0.03
CA GLN A 44 -1.25 11.22 0.39
C GLN A 44 -1.19 9.70 0.21
N LEU A 45 -0.65 9.20 -0.91
CA LEU A 45 -0.50 7.76 -1.13
C LEU A 45 0.44 7.11 -0.11
N THR A 46 1.51 7.81 0.26
CA THR A 46 2.46 7.36 1.29
C THR A 46 1.78 7.25 2.66
N ALA A 47 1.01 8.28 3.03
CA ALA A 47 0.24 8.30 4.28
C ALA A 47 -0.79 7.17 4.33
N SER A 48 -1.59 6.98 3.26
CA SER A 48 -2.56 5.89 3.16
C SER A 48 -1.88 4.51 3.25
N SER A 49 -0.74 4.34 2.59
CA SER A 49 0.03 3.09 2.63
C SER A 49 0.61 2.77 4.01
N LEU A 50 1.05 3.79 4.75
CA LEU A 50 1.52 3.66 6.12
C LEU A 50 0.36 3.32 7.07
N SER A 51 -0.76 4.01 6.93
CA SER A 51 -1.98 3.79 7.72
C SER A 51 -2.48 2.35 7.57
N ARG A 52 -2.62 1.88 6.32
CA ARG A 52 -2.91 0.48 6.00
C ARG A 52 -1.91 -0.47 6.66
N SER A 53 -0.61 -0.19 6.54
CA SER A 53 0.43 -1.05 7.11
C SER A 53 0.29 -1.23 8.60
N ARG A 54 0.10 -0.13 9.33
CA ARG A 54 -0.09 -0.13 10.78
C ARG A 54 -1.37 -0.87 11.13
N TYR A 55 -2.46 -0.61 10.43
CA TYR A 55 -3.73 -1.27 10.69
C TYR A 55 -3.64 -2.79 10.54
N VAL A 56 -2.98 -3.27 9.48
CA VAL A 56 -2.74 -4.70 9.28
C VAL A 56 -1.88 -5.29 10.41
N SER A 57 -0.75 -4.66 10.74
CA SER A 57 0.21 -5.23 11.71
C SER A 57 -0.21 -5.09 13.17
N GLU A 58 -0.95 -4.04 13.52
CA GLU A 58 -1.26 -3.68 14.91
C GLU A 58 -2.69 -4.05 15.30
N VAL A 59 -3.60 -4.23 14.33
CA VAL A 59 -5.00 -4.53 14.60
C VAL A 59 -5.41 -5.90 14.04
N ILE A 60 -5.29 -6.09 12.73
CA ILE A 60 -5.82 -7.30 12.07
C ILE A 60 -5.03 -8.54 12.47
N VAL A 61 -3.71 -8.54 12.26
CA VAL A 61 -2.88 -9.72 12.50
C VAL A 61 -2.94 -10.16 13.97
N PRO A 62 -2.77 -9.28 14.98
CA PRO A 62 -2.91 -9.67 16.38
C PRO A 62 -4.28 -10.25 16.72
N THR A 63 -5.34 -9.78 16.07
CA THR A 63 -6.69 -10.31 16.28
C THR A 63 -6.85 -11.71 15.68
N LEU A 64 -6.36 -11.93 14.46
CA LEU A 64 -6.42 -13.24 13.81
C LEU A 64 -5.54 -14.29 14.51
N LEU A 65 -4.43 -13.88 15.14
CA LEU A 65 -3.52 -14.77 15.85
C LEU A 65 -4.11 -15.40 17.12
N LYS A 66 -5.14 -14.82 17.72
CA LYS A 66 -5.73 -15.31 18.98
C LYS A 66 -6.22 -16.76 18.89
N ASP A 67 -6.78 -17.13 17.74
CA ASP A 67 -7.30 -18.48 17.49
C ASP A 67 -6.64 -19.14 16.27
N ALA A 68 -5.40 -18.73 15.93
CA ALA A 68 -4.72 -19.24 14.76
C ALA A 68 -4.11 -20.62 15.01
N ASP A 69 -4.36 -21.54 14.09
CA ASP A 69 -3.57 -22.76 13.91
C ASP A 69 -2.18 -22.45 13.33
N ASP A 70 -1.30 -23.44 13.29
CA ASP A 70 0.08 -23.28 12.81
C ASP A 70 0.16 -22.84 11.34
N GLY A 71 -0.81 -23.28 10.53
CA GLY A 71 -0.92 -22.88 9.13
C GLY A 71 -1.19 -21.39 8.97
N LEU A 72 -2.20 -20.88 9.68
CA LEU A 72 -2.55 -19.46 9.68
C LEU A 72 -1.43 -18.60 10.30
N ARG A 73 -0.77 -19.07 11.35
CA ARG A 73 0.39 -18.35 11.94
C ARG A 73 1.51 -18.16 10.92
N THR A 74 1.82 -19.21 10.14
CA THR A 74 2.81 -19.16 9.06
C THR A 74 2.37 -18.16 7.98
N GLU A 75 1.13 -18.26 7.48
CA GLU A 75 0.60 -17.39 6.43
C GLU A 75 0.60 -15.90 6.85
N LEU A 76 0.24 -15.59 8.10
CA LEU A 76 0.27 -14.22 8.64
C LEU A 76 1.71 -13.70 8.80
N SER A 77 2.65 -14.56 9.21
CA SER A 77 4.06 -14.19 9.34
C SER A 77 4.69 -13.87 7.98
N GLU A 78 4.41 -14.69 6.96
CA GLU A 78 4.84 -14.43 5.59
C GLU A 78 4.24 -13.14 5.02
N LEU A 79 2.97 -12.85 5.32
CA LEU A 79 2.33 -11.60 4.93
C LEU A 79 3.02 -10.39 5.55
N LEU A 80 3.33 -10.44 6.86
CA LEU A 80 4.04 -9.37 7.56
C LEU A 80 5.46 -9.17 7.01
N PHE A 81 6.18 -10.27 6.76
CA PHE A 81 7.52 -10.22 6.17
C PHE A 81 7.48 -9.55 4.78
N ALA A 82 6.58 -10.00 3.90
CA ALA A 82 6.42 -9.39 2.58
C ALA A 82 6.06 -7.89 2.67
N THR A 83 5.20 -7.52 3.62
CA THR A 83 4.83 -6.13 3.87
C THR A 83 6.03 -5.28 4.30
N ALA A 84 6.88 -5.81 5.20
CA ALA A 84 8.09 -5.13 5.65
C ALA A 84 9.09 -4.91 4.51
N THR A 85 9.32 -5.92 3.67
CA THR A 85 10.19 -5.82 2.48
C THR A 85 9.68 -4.76 1.50
N LYS A 86 8.39 -4.78 1.16
CA LYS A 86 7.78 -3.79 0.26
C LYS A 86 7.85 -2.36 0.82
N ARG A 87 7.75 -2.22 2.14
CA ARG A 87 7.93 -0.93 2.82
C ARG A 87 9.36 -0.41 2.69
N MET A 88 10.38 -1.27 2.72
CA MET A 88 11.77 -0.85 2.49
C MET A 88 11.95 -0.30 1.07
N ILE A 89 11.41 -0.99 0.06
CA ILE A 89 11.44 -0.55 -1.34
C ILE A 89 10.73 0.81 -1.50
N SER A 90 9.53 0.94 -0.92
CA SER A 90 8.76 2.19 -0.96
C SER A 90 9.52 3.35 -0.32
N ARG A 91 10.21 3.12 0.81
CA ARG A 91 11.02 4.15 1.48
C ARG A 91 12.21 4.58 0.64
N ALA A 92 12.89 3.63 0.00
CA ALA A 92 13.99 3.94 -0.91
C ALA A 92 13.50 4.79 -2.10
N HIS A 93 12.37 4.40 -2.72
CA HIS A 93 11.76 5.15 -3.80
C HIS A 93 11.40 6.59 -3.40
N ILE A 94 10.79 6.78 -2.22
CA ILE A 94 10.46 8.13 -1.72
C ILE A 94 11.71 8.96 -1.45
N ALA A 95 12.76 8.36 -0.89
CA ALA A 95 14.01 9.04 -0.58
C ALA A 95 14.78 9.47 -1.84
N GLU A 96 14.74 8.65 -2.89
CA GLU A 96 15.37 8.93 -4.18
C GLU A 96 14.61 10.00 -4.97
N TRP A 97 13.28 9.89 -5.03
CA TRP A 97 12.42 10.78 -5.81
C TRP A 97 11.86 11.91 -4.94
N THR A 98 12.71 12.88 -4.62
CA THR A 98 12.31 14.17 -4.04
C THR A 98 11.62 15.05 -5.08
N SER A 99 10.91 16.11 -4.67
CA SER A 99 10.34 17.07 -5.65
C SER A 99 11.40 17.62 -6.59
N THR A 100 12.60 17.91 -6.08
CA THR A 100 13.72 18.41 -6.87
C THR A 100 14.23 17.38 -7.89
N SER A 101 14.39 16.11 -7.52
CA SER A 101 14.86 15.08 -8.47
C SER A 101 13.80 14.70 -9.49
N ILE A 102 12.52 14.80 -9.13
CA ILE A 102 11.40 14.61 -10.07
C ILE A 102 11.33 15.75 -11.08
N GLU A 103 11.50 17.00 -10.66
CA GLU A 103 11.53 18.15 -11.57
C GLU A 103 12.73 18.09 -12.52
N ALA A 104 13.86 17.57 -12.04
CA ALA A 104 15.07 17.38 -12.85
C ALA A 104 14.95 16.20 -13.84
N ASP A 105 14.25 15.13 -13.48
CA ASP A 105 14.05 13.94 -14.31
C ASP A 105 12.64 13.35 -14.16
N TRP A 106 11.69 14.02 -14.80
CA TRP A 106 10.29 13.59 -14.81
C TRP A 106 10.10 12.21 -15.44
N SER A 107 10.78 11.98 -16.57
CA SER A 107 10.69 10.71 -17.30
C SER A 107 11.19 9.53 -16.49
N GLY A 108 12.32 9.69 -15.80
CA GLY A 108 12.90 8.69 -14.92
C GLY A 108 11.99 8.43 -13.71
N TYR A 109 11.42 9.47 -13.12
CA TYR A 109 10.42 9.30 -12.06
C TYR A 109 9.24 8.46 -12.55
N CYS A 110 8.67 8.80 -13.71
CA CYS A 110 7.53 8.07 -14.27
C CYS A 110 7.87 6.61 -14.56
N ALA A 111 9.09 6.33 -15.05
CA ALA A 111 9.56 4.96 -15.26
C ALA A 111 9.67 4.20 -13.93
N ALA A 112 10.35 4.76 -12.93
CA ALA A 112 10.49 4.14 -11.62
C ALA A 112 9.14 3.95 -10.90
N ALA A 113 8.20 4.88 -11.04
CA ALA A 113 6.87 4.78 -10.45
C ALA A 113 6.07 3.60 -11.04
N ARG A 114 6.24 3.28 -12.33
CA ARG A 114 5.59 2.13 -12.98
C ARG A 114 6.02 0.79 -12.38
N ASP A 115 7.22 0.71 -11.81
CA ASP A 115 7.69 -0.50 -11.12
C ASP A 115 7.06 -0.66 -9.72
N ILE A 116 6.66 0.46 -9.10
CA ILE A 116 6.03 0.46 -7.77
C ILE A 116 4.55 0.05 -7.83
N TRP A 117 3.81 0.46 -8.86
CA TRP A 117 2.36 0.25 -8.89
C TRP A 117 1.95 -1.23 -8.78
N PRO A 118 2.52 -2.16 -9.57
CA PRO A 118 2.15 -3.57 -9.49
C PRO A 118 2.44 -4.17 -8.12
N MET A 119 3.52 -3.74 -7.47
CA MET A 119 3.90 -4.20 -6.13
C MET A 119 2.83 -3.86 -5.08
N MET A 120 2.26 -2.66 -5.17
CA MET A 120 1.19 -2.17 -4.28
C MET A 120 -0.14 -2.86 -4.59
N GLU A 121 -0.48 -3.02 -5.87
CA GLU A 121 -1.69 -3.73 -6.31
C GLU A 121 -1.66 -5.21 -5.88
N GLU A 122 -0.52 -5.89 -6.03
CA GLU A 122 -0.33 -7.25 -5.58
C GLU A 122 -0.45 -7.38 -4.05
N GLN A 123 0.05 -6.39 -3.30
CA GLN A 123 -0.11 -6.38 -1.84
C GLN A 123 -1.58 -6.30 -1.44
N ILE A 124 -2.36 -5.43 -2.08
CA ILE A 124 -3.82 -5.33 -1.85
C ILE A 124 -4.52 -6.64 -2.20
N ALA A 125 -4.17 -7.26 -3.34
CA ALA A 125 -4.75 -8.54 -3.75
C ALA A 125 -4.42 -9.65 -2.74
N ARG A 126 -3.18 -9.70 -2.23
CA ARG A 126 -2.76 -10.66 -1.21
C ARG A 126 -3.52 -10.45 0.10
N GLU A 127 -3.64 -9.21 0.57
CA GLU A 127 -4.41 -8.89 1.78
C GLU A 127 -5.89 -9.23 1.64
N THR A 128 -6.48 -8.98 0.47
CA THR A 128 -7.87 -9.37 0.18
C THR A 128 -8.04 -10.88 0.26
N ARG A 129 -7.13 -11.65 -0.36
CA ARG A 129 -7.19 -13.11 -0.35
C ARG A 129 -6.98 -13.69 1.05
N VAL A 130 -6.00 -13.18 1.79
CA VAL A 130 -5.55 -13.77 3.07
C VAL A 130 -6.35 -13.25 4.26
N LEU A 131 -6.56 -11.93 4.34
CA LEU A 131 -7.17 -11.30 5.51
C LEU A 131 -8.69 -11.15 5.33
N ALA A 132 -9.14 -10.59 4.21
CA ALA A 132 -10.57 -10.31 4.03
C ALA A 132 -11.41 -11.59 4.00
N ALA A 133 -10.92 -12.65 3.36
CA ALA A 133 -11.59 -13.96 3.39
C ALA A 133 -11.76 -14.47 4.83
N ARG A 134 -10.73 -14.38 5.68
CA ARG A 134 -10.77 -14.85 7.07
C ARG A 134 -11.66 -13.99 7.96
N LEU A 135 -11.75 -12.69 7.68
CA LEU A 135 -12.64 -11.77 8.39
C LEU A 135 -14.11 -11.95 8.00
N LYS A 136 -14.42 -12.36 6.77
CA LYS A 136 -15.80 -12.66 6.31
C LYS A 136 -16.37 -13.95 6.90
N HIS A 137 -15.51 -14.91 7.25
CA HIS A 137 -15.91 -16.24 7.74
C HIS A 137 -15.79 -16.40 9.26
N ARG A 138 -15.64 -15.30 10.01
CA ARG A 138 -15.61 -15.24 11.48
C ARG A 138 -16.83 -14.50 12.00
#